data_AF-A0A0D6T3V8-F1
#
_entry.id   AF-A0A0D6T3V8-F1
#
_cell.length_a   1.000
_cell.length_b   1.000
_cell.length_c   1.000
_cell.angle_alpha   90.00
_cell.angle_beta   90.00
_cell.angle_gamma   90.00
#
_symmetry.space_group_name_H-M   'P 1'
#
loop_
_entity.id
_entity.type
_entity.pdbx_description
1 polymer ?
#
loop_
_entity_poly.entity_id
_entity_poly.type
_entity_poly.pdbx_seq_one_letter_code
_entity_poly.pdbx_strand_id
1 'polypeptide(L)'
;MGKERTKKDRIRSTPLLGGTLQNASADHAYERIRHCFLFCFYVEITCDYLNTLYGTTHDPATVIADSATHQIDEGYKNLKADEFDKSSSAPQDLSITGYSKMDAAHFNNLGLNSAFVGTLAKYAKTDPMVARLKEYCETTCGNTRLMPKAINIGPDKAVDSAQTDFKKLLFASKVIGSPCVSIKSISSYIRLVTIRLSIYKARYKQKNQHALVAAIRGYKHGFARAEVTTTSTGASQHGSLLRTLRDEIEWVVREVNDHLSQFTSLPSTISRTKRMPGSPLKDPQGLFDTRYYLDDSL
;
A
#
# COMPACT_ATOMS: atom_id res chain seq x y z
N MET A 1 25.60 5.43 -0.10
CA MET A 1 25.33 4.08 0.41
C MET A 1 23.98 3.62 -0.08
N GLY A 2 23.93 2.69 -1.04
CA GLY A 2 22.69 2.08 -1.49
C GLY A 2 22.19 1.12 -0.41
N LYS A 3 20.90 1.19 -0.05
CA LYS A 3 20.29 0.24 0.88
C LYS A 3 20.12 -1.09 0.16
N GLU A 4 20.74 -2.15 0.67
CA GLU A 4 20.59 -3.51 0.17
C GLU A 4 19.18 -4.02 0.53
N ARG A 5 18.41 -4.45 -0.48
CA ARG A 5 17.04 -4.98 -0.32
C ARG A 5 17.04 -6.49 -0.49
N THR A 6 16.19 -7.18 0.25
CA THR A 6 16.00 -8.63 0.10
C THR A 6 15.27 -8.91 -1.22
N LYS A 7 15.91 -9.66 -2.12
CA LYS A 7 15.33 -10.12 -3.39
C LYS A 7 14.53 -11.39 -3.17
N LYS A 8 13.35 -11.50 -3.79
CA LYS A 8 12.53 -12.73 -3.80
C LYS A 8 12.42 -13.28 -5.23
N ASP A 9 12.13 -14.57 -5.35
CA ASP A 9 11.90 -15.22 -6.65
C ASP A 9 10.70 -14.61 -7.37
N ARG A 10 10.83 -14.47 -8.69
CA ARG A 10 9.86 -13.81 -9.56
C ARG A 10 8.53 -14.58 -9.61
N ILE A 11 7.42 -13.93 -9.30
CA ILE A 11 6.06 -14.48 -9.50
C ILE A 11 5.71 -14.41 -11.00
N ARG A 12 5.13 -15.48 -11.56
CA ARG A 12 4.77 -15.62 -12.99
C ARG A 12 3.70 -14.62 -13.50
N SER A 13 3.09 -13.81 -12.63
CA SER A 13 2.25 -12.67 -13.02
C SER A 13 3.16 -11.54 -13.53
N THR A 14 3.63 -11.74 -14.75
CA THR A 14 4.49 -10.87 -15.57
C THR A 14 4.19 -9.37 -15.36
N PRO A 15 5.21 -8.49 -15.33
CA PRO A 15 4.98 -7.04 -15.36
C PRO A 15 4.03 -6.69 -16.50
N LEU A 16 3.06 -5.79 -16.25
CA LEU A 16 2.21 -5.21 -17.30
C LEU A 16 3.07 -4.35 -18.22
N LEU A 17 3.74 -5.02 -19.16
CA LEU A 17 4.61 -4.48 -20.20
C LEU A 17 3.75 -3.90 -21.31
N GLY A 18 3.15 -2.75 -21.07
CA GLY A 18 2.42 -2.07 -22.14
C GLY A 18 1.44 -1.04 -21.64
N GLY A 19 0.98 -0.24 -22.59
CA GLY A 19 0.06 0.85 -22.38
C GLY A 19 0.71 2.20 -22.62
N THR A 20 -0.14 3.15 -22.97
CA THR A 20 0.24 4.56 -23.07
C THR A 20 0.59 5.11 -21.69
N LEU A 21 1.43 6.14 -21.67
CA LEU A 21 1.84 6.83 -20.46
C LEU A 21 0.65 7.19 -19.57
N GLN A 22 -0.44 7.66 -20.17
CA GLN A 22 -1.65 8.04 -19.45
C GLN A 22 -2.32 6.84 -18.75
N ASN A 23 -2.59 5.76 -19.47
CA ASN A 23 -3.31 4.60 -18.94
C ASN A 23 -2.46 3.85 -17.92
N ALA A 24 -1.20 3.59 -18.26
CA ALA A 24 -0.27 2.91 -17.37
C ALA A 24 -0.04 3.67 -16.06
N SER A 25 0.04 5.00 -16.12
CA SER A 25 0.14 5.85 -14.93
C SER A 25 -1.11 5.79 -14.05
N ALA A 26 -2.31 5.73 -14.67
CA ALA A 26 -3.57 5.64 -13.94
C ALA A 26 -3.71 4.27 -13.24
N ASP A 27 -3.41 3.18 -13.94
CA ASP A 27 -3.46 1.84 -13.37
C ASP A 27 -2.42 1.65 -12.27
N HIS A 28 -1.20 2.15 -12.49
CA HIS A 28 -0.16 2.14 -11.46
C HIS A 28 -0.63 2.87 -10.21
N ALA A 29 -1.17 4.09 -10.35
CA ALA A 29 -1.69 4.86 -9.22
C ALA A 29 -2.83 4.16 -8.46
N TYR A 30 -3.73 3.47 -9.18
CA TYR A 30 -4.77 2.64 -8.57
C TYR A 30 -4.17 1.49 -7.74
N GLU A 31 -3.18 0.78 -8.27
CA GLU A 31 -2.48 -0.24 -7.51
C GLU A 31 -1.70 0.33 -6.32
N ARG A 32 -1.15 1.55 -6.46
CA ARG A 32 -0.43 2.21 -5.36
C ARG A 32 -1.31 2.48 -4.15
N ILE A 33 -2.56 2.94 -4.36
CA ILE A 33 -3.49 3.15 -3.25
C ILE A 33 -3.92 1.81 -2.65
N ARG A 34 -4.28 0.82 -3.47
CA ARG A 34 -4.67 -0.52 -3.01
C ARG A 34 -3.59 -1.16 -2.14
N HIS A 35 -2.34 -1.20 -2.62
CA HIS A 35 -1.22 -1.79 -1.89
C HIS A 35 -0.88 -1.02 -0.61
N CYS A 36 -1.05 0.31 -0.58
CA CYS A 36 -0.82 1.07 0.65
C CYS A 36 -1.80 0.68 1.75
N PHE A 37 -3.09 0.55 1.44
CA PHE A 37 -4.11 0.16 2.41
C PHE A 37 -3.96 -1.29 2.86
N LEU A 38 -3.77 -2.21 1.93
CA LEU A 38 -3.53 -3.62 2.26
C LEU A 38 -2.28 -3.81 3.10
N PHE A 39 -1.18 -3.13 2.78
CA PHE A 39 0.03 -3.21 3.59
C PHE A 39 -0.20 -2.72 5.03
N CYS A 40 -0.86 -1.58 5.20
CA CYS A 40 -1.18 -1.06 6.53
C CYS A 40 -2.07 -2.04 7.31
N PHE A 41 -3.08 -2.63 6.66
CA PHE A 41 -3.95 -3.65 7.25
C PHE A 41 -3.16 -4.91 7.64
N TYR A 42 -2.38 -5.48 6.72
CA TYR A 42 -1.61 -6.70 6.99
C TYR A 42 -0.65 -6.51 8.15
N VAL A 43 0.02 -5.36 8.25
CA VAL A 43 0.88 -5.07 9.40
C VAL A 43 0.07 -4.99 10.68
N GLU A 44 -1.11 -4.34 10.65
CA GLU A 44 -1.95 -4.22 11.82
C GLU A 44 -2.44 -5.57 12.34
N ILE A 45 -3.06 -6.39 11.49
CA ILE A 45 -3.53 -7.71 11.91
C ILE A 45 -2.37 -8.63 12.33
N THR A 46 -1.18 -8.48 11.73
CA THR A 46 0.02 -9.21 12.17
C THR A 46 0.44 -8.80 13.58
N CYS A 47 0.46 -7.50 13.89
CA CYS A 47 0.73 -7.04 15.25
C CYS A 47 -0.31 -7.56 16.23
N ASP A 48 -1.61 -7.47 15.89
CA ASP A 48 -2.69 -7.93 16.76
C ASP A 48 -2.62 -9.44 17.00
N TYR A 49 -2.34 -10.24 15.96
CA TYR A 49 -2.15 -11.68 16.06
C TYR A 49 -0.98 -12.04 17.00
N LEU A 50 0.21 -11.44 16.79
CA LEU A 50 1.37 -11.70 17.63
C LEU A 50 1.14 -11.28 19.09
N ASN A 51 0.53 -10.11 19.30
CA ASN A 51 0.22 -9.62 20.63
C ASN A 51 -0.80 -10.52 21.33
N THR A 52 -1.76 -11.07 20.58
CA THR A 52 -2.76 -12.02 21.08
C THR A 52 -2.14 -13.34 21.49
N LEU A 53 -1.35 -13.95 20.62
CA LEU A 53 -0.91 -15.33 20.81
C LEU A 53 0.38 -15.43 21.64
N TYR A 54 1.27 -14.45 21.51
CA TYR A 54 2.61 -14.48 22.11
C TYR A 54 2.83 -13.39 23.17
N GLY A 55 1.80 -12.59 23.51
CA GLY A 55 1.92 -11.54 24.52
C GLY A 55 2.92 -10.44 24.17
N THR A 56 3.21 -10.23 22.87
CA THR A 56 4.05 -9.12 22.42
C THR A 56 3.32 -7.78 22.56
N THR A 57 4.04 -6.69 22.32
CA THR A 57 3.52 -5.31 22.42
C THR A 57 3.78 -4.49 21.16
N HIS A 58 3.74 -5.15 20.00
CA HIS A 58 4.02 -4.50 18.72
C HIS A 58 2.95 -3.47 18.36
N ASP A 59 3.39 -2.30 17.93
CA ASP A 59 2.55 -1.22 17.42
C ASP A 59 2.87 -0.98 15.92
N PRO A 60 1.88 -1.10 15.02
CA PRO A 60 1.97 -0.72 13.60
C PRO A 60 2.66 0.63 13.34
N ALA A 61 2.45 1.62 14.22
CA ALA A 61 3.09 2.93 14.09
C ALA A 61 4.63 2.87 14.12
N THR A 62 5.17 1.87 14.84
CA THR A 62 6.60 1.70 15.10
C THR A 62 7.25 0.64 14.23
N VAL A 63 6.50 -0.40 13.83
CA VAL A 63 7.04 -1.52 13.05
C VAL A 63 7.14 -1.24 11.55
N ILE A 64 6.45 -0.21 11.05
CA ILE A 64 6.48 0.21 9.65
C ILE A 64 7.60 1.23 9.39
N ALA A 65 8.50 0.90 8.47
CA ALA A 65 9.52 1.77 7.91
C ALA A 65 8.97 2.71 6.80
N ASP A 66 9.61 3.87 6.64
CA ASP A 66 9.22 4.93 5.68
C ASP A 66 9.63 4.63 4.21
N SER A 67 10.22 3.47 3.96
CA SER A 67 10.68 3.04 2.63
C SER A 67 10.49 1.54 2.46
N ALA A 68 10.16 1.09 1.24
CA ALA A 68 10.01 -0.32 0.90
C ALA A 68 11.32 -1.08 1.21
N THR A 69 11.18 -2.18 1.94
CA THR A 69 12.29 -3.03 2.39
C THR A 69 12.46 -4.30 1.55
N HIS A 70 11.47 -4.62 0.73
CA HIS A 70 11.48 -5.75 -0.20
C HIS A 70 11.30 -5.24 -1.63
N GLN A 71 11.80 -6.01 -2.61
CA GLN A 71 11.59 -5.74 -4.03
C GLN A 71 11.60 -7.09 -4.77
N ILE A 72 10.53 -7.38 -5.51
CA ILE A 72 10.39 -8.66 -6.23
C ILE A 72 10.97 -8.55 -7.64
N ASP A 73 10.67 -7.49 -8.40
CA ASP A 73 11.25 -7.30 -9.73
C ASP A 73 12.46 -6.38 -9.72
N GLU A 74 13.12 -6.26 -10.87
CA GLU A 74 14.28 -5.40 -11.06
C GLU A 74 14.09 -4.45 -12.24
N GLY A 75 14.68 -3.27 -12.11
CA GLY A 75 14.86 -2.36 -13.24
C GLY A 75 15.97 -2.83 -14.17
N TYR A 76 16.09 -2.20 -15.33
CA TYR A 76 17.17 -2.50 -16.27
C TYR A 76 17.74 -1.24 -16.92
N LYS A 77 18.93 -1.39 -17.49
CA LYS A 77 19.56 -0.41 -18.37
C LYS A 77 19.83 -1.03 -19.73
N ASN A 78 19.35 -0.39 -20.79
CA ASN A 78 19.62 -0.79 -22.16
C ASN A 78 20.19 0.41 -22.92
N LEU A 79 21.52 0.43 -23.12
CA LEU A 79 22.21 1.56 -23.76
C LEU A 79 21.87 1.75 -25.24
N LYS A 80 21.23 0.75 -25.87
CA LYS A 80 20.81 0.81 -27.28
C LYS A 80 19.40 1.36 -27.48
N ALA A 81 18.63 1.53 -26.40
CA ALA A 81 17.29 2.08 -26.44
C ALA A 81 17.30 3.60 -26.22
N ASP A 82 16.20 4.26 -26.60
CA ASP A 82 16.07 5.71 -26.43
C ASP A 82 15.86 6.11 -24.96
N GLU A 83 16.28 7.31 -24.59
CA GLU A 83 15.90 7.88 -23.29
C GLU A 83 14.42 8.27 -23.28
N PHE A 84 13.79 8.24 -22.09
CA PHE A 84 12.44 8.72 -21.93
C PHE A 84 12.37 10.23 -22.20
N ASP A 85 11.68 10.63 -23.26
CA ASP A 85 11.49 12.03 -23.64
C ASP A 85 10.54 12.74 -22.65
N LYS A 86 11.13 13.45 -21.70
CA LYS A 86 10.40 14.22 -20.69
C LYS A 86 9.65 15.42 -21.27
N SER A 87 10.08 15.91 -22.43
CA SER A 87 9.64 17.17 -23.05
C SER A 87 8.78 16.94 -24.29
N SER A 88 8.40 15.70 -24.58
CA SER A 88 7.56 15.33 -25.72
C SER A 88 6.35 16.24 -25.87
N SER A 89 6.10 16.70 -27.11
CA SER A 89 4.93 17.49 -27.49
C SER A 89 3.65 16.65 -27.58
N ALA A 90 3.76 15.33 -27.67
CA ALA A 90 2.66 14.36 -27.68
C ALA A 90 2.81 13.34 -26.53
N PRO A 91 2.83 13.79 -25.27
CA PRO A 91 3.20 12.94 -24.13
C PRO A 91 2.20 11.81 -23.86
N GLN A 92 0.94 11.95 -24.30
CA GLN A 92 -0.09 10.93 -24.13
C GLN A 92 0.19 9.64 -24.92
N ASP A 93 0.89 9.73 -26.04
CA ASP A 93 1.16 8.59 -26.94
C ASP A 93 2.48 7.88 -26.62
N LEU A 94 3.23 8.41 -25.65
CA LEU A 94 4.47 7.77 -25.19
C LEU A 94 4.16 6.40 -24.59
N SER A 95 4.99 5.42 -24.92
CA SER A 95 5.02 4.13 -24.23
C SER A 95 5.42 4.33 -22.76
N ILE A 96 5.04 3.38 -21.90
CA ILE A 96 5.57 3.28 -20.54
C ILE A 96 6.81 2.36 -20.45
N THR A 97 7.20 1.71 -21.56
CA THR A 97 8.31 0.76 -21.61
C THR A 97 9.22 1.02 -22.81
N GLY A 98 10.34 0.30 -22.87
CA GLY A 98 11.25 0.35 -24.03
C GLY A 98 12.33 1.42 -23.95
N TYR A 99 12.47 2.09 -22.82
CA TYR A 99 13.49 3.13 -22.64
C TYR A 99 14.80 2.58 -22.09
N SER A 100 15.87 3.36 -22.26
CA SER A 100 17.23 3.02 -21.85
C SER A 100 17.41 2.82 -20.35
N LYS A 101 16.52 3.39 -19.53
CA LYS A 101 16.57 3.34 -18.06
C LYS A 101 15.17 3.09 -17.50
N MET A 102 14.95 1.87 -17.06
CA MET A 102 13.70 1.43 -16.44
C MET A 102 13.96 1.04 -14.98
N ASP A 103 13.08 1.46 -14.08
CA ASP A 103 13.14 1.11 -12.66
C ASP A 103 11.93 0.23 -12.28
N ALA A 104 12.13 -0.67 -11.32
CA ALA A 104 11.04 -1.34 -10.62
C ALA A 104 10.42 -0.35 -9.61
N ALA A 105 9.33 0.29 -9.99
CA ALA A 105 8.59 1.24 -9.17
C ALA A 105 7.63 0.50 -8.25
N HIS A 106 7.76 0.70 -6.93
CA HIS A 106 6.89 0.02 -5.96
C HIS A 106 5.45 0.50 -6.05
N PHE A 107 4.51 -0.41 -5.83
CA PHE A 107 3.14 -0.01 -5.55
C PHE A 107 3.02 0.62 -4.16
N ASN A 108 3.71 0.04 -3.17
CA ASN A 108 3.79 0.56 -1.81
C ASN A 108 5.23 0.90 -1.43
N ASN A 109 5.49 2.16 -1.06
CA ASN A 109 6.79 2.60 -0.55
C ASN A 109 6.93 2.41 0.97
N LEU A 110 5.95 1.89 1.69
CA LEU A 110 6.16 1.52 3.09
C LEU A 110 6.81 0.13 3.17
N GLY A 111 7.50 -0.16 4.26
CA GLY A 111 8.15 -1.45 4.48
C GLY A 111 8.13 -1.89 5.93
N LEU A 112 8.59 -3.09 6.22
CA LEU A 112 8.76 -3.57 7.59
C LEU A 112 10.14 -3.15 8.11
N ASN A 113 10.23 -2.66 9.35
CA ASN A 113 11.53 -2.40 9.96
C ASN A 113 12.28 -3.71 10.28
N SER A 114 13.60 -3.65 10.39
CA SER A 114 14.44 -4.86 10.56
C SER A 114 14.16 -5.63 11.85
N ALA A 115 13.86 -4.93 12.95
CA ALA A 115 13.53 -5.56 14.22
C ALA A 115 12.26 -6.42 14.11
N PHE A 116 11.21 -5.88 13.49
CA PHE A 116 9.96 -6.60 13.29
C PHE A 116 10.11 -7.76 12.29
N VAL A 117 10.90 -7.58 11.22
CA VAL A 117 11.27 -8.70 10.32
C VAL A 117 11.95 -9.83 11.11
N GLY A 118 12.86 -9.50 12.03
CA GLY A 118 13.49 -10.47 12.93
C GLY A 118 12.47 -11.19 13.82
N THR A 119 11.52 -10.47 14.40
CA THR A 119 10.40 -11.06 15.16
C THR A 119 9.58 -12.03 14.31
N LEU A 120 9.17 -11.63 13.11
CA LEU A 120 8.38 -12.47 12.22
C LEU A 120 9.16 -13.72 11.82
N ALA A 121 10.45 -13.59 11.51
CA ALA A 121 11.31 -14.73 11.18
C ALA A 121 11.49 -15.69 12.38
N LYS A 122 11.43 -15.21 13.62
CA LYS A 122 11.46 -16.06 14.82
C LYS A 122 10.20 -16.90 14.93
N TYR A 123 9.02 -16.28 14.90
CA TYR A 123 7.74 -16.98 15.12
C TYR A 123 7.26 -17.78 13.91
N ALA A 124 7.58 -17.35 12.69
CA ALA A 124 7.24 -18.08 11.45
C ALA A 124 7.87 -19.48 11.35
N LYS A 125 8.89 -19.79 12.17
CA LYS A 125 9.50 -21.14 12.23
C LYS A 125 8.57 -22.19 12.84
N THR A 126 7.65 -21.75 13.69
CA THR A 126 6.79 -22.63 14.50
C THR A 126 5.31 -22.38 14.26
N ASP A 127 4.95 -21.23 13.71
CA ASP A 127 3.57 -20.83 13.47
C ASP A 127 3.34 -20.51 11.99
N PRO A 128 2.57 -21.35 11.28
CA PRO A 128 2.32 -21.17 9.85
C PRO A 128 1.50 -19.91 9.54
N MET A 129 0.65 -19.44 10.47
CA MET A 129 -0.11 -18.20 10.28
C MET A 129 0.82 -16.99 10.35
N VAL A 130 1.82 -16.99 11.24
CA VAL A 130 2.85 -15.94 11.22
C VAL A 130 3.65 -15.96 9.92
N ALA A 131 4.00 -17.14 9.40
CA ALA A 131 4.68 -17.27 8.11
C ALA A 131 3.84 -16.67 6.97
N ARG A 132 2.53 -16.92 6.98
CA ARG A 132 1.58 -16.41 6.00
C ARG A 132 1.39 -14.89 6.08
N LEU A 133 1.17 -14.36 7.28
CA LEU A 133 1.04 -12.92 7.52
C LEU A 133 2.33 -12.15 7.16
N LYS A 134 3.50 -12.73 7.44
CA LYS A 134 4.80 -12.22 6.97
C LYS A 134 4.84 -12.17 5.44
N GLU A 135 4.40 -13.22 4.76
CA GLU A 135 4.34 -13.26 3.29
C GLU A 135 3.45 -12.15 2.72
N TYR A 136 2.25 -11.92 3.28
CA TYR A 136 1.37 -10.83 2.86
C TYR A 136 2.04 -9.46 2.98
N CYS A 137 2.69 -9.19 4.11
CA CYS A 137 3.41 -7.94 4.34
C CYS A 137 4.56 -7.75 3.34
N GLU A 138 5.41 -8.77 3.17
CA GLU A 138 6.59 -8.71 2.31
C GLU A 138 6.23 -8.61 0.83
N THR A 139 5.22 -9.37 0.38
CA THR A 139 4.76 -9.34 -1.01
C THR A 139 4.16 -7.99 -1.36
N THR A 140 3.31 -7.45 -0.48
CA THR A 140 2.62 -6.18 -0.75
C THR A 140 3.59 -4.98 -0.80
N CYS A 141 4.65 -4.96 0.02
CA CYS A 141 5.70 -3.94 -0.11
C CYS A 141 6.74 -4.25 -1.19
N GLY A 142 6.87 -5.51 -1.62
CA GLY A 142 7.81 -5.94 -2.65
C GLY A 142 7.29 -5.84 -4.08
N ASN A 143 5.98 -5.83 -4.28
CA ASN A 143 5.36 -5.75 -5.61
C ASN A 143 5.71 -4.43 -6.30
N THR A 144 6.11 -4.54 -7.56
CA THR A 144 6.59 -3.44 -8.38
C THR A 144 5.98 -3.47 -9.78
N ARG A 145 6.00 -2.33 -10.45
CA ARG A 145 5.80 -2.23 -11.90
C ARG A 145 7.05 -1.64 -12.53
N LEU A 146 7.43 -2.16 -13.69
CA LEU A 146 8.51 -1.58 -14.47
C LEU A 146 8.04 -0.24 -15.07
N MET A 147 8.73 0.85 -14.72
CA MET A 147 8.40 2.21 -15.13
C MET A 147 9.66 2.94 -15.62
N PRO A 148 9.55 3.96 -16.51
CA PRO A 148 10.69 4.79 -16.86
C PRO A 148 11.26 5.42 -15.60
N LYS A 149 12.59 5.41 -15.47
CA LYS A 149 13.27 5.96 -14.29
C LYS A 149 12.84 7.39 -13.97
N ALA A 150 12.55 8.19 -15.00
CA ALA A 150 12.07 9.56 -14.85
C ALA A 150 10.72 9.67 -14.12
N ILE A 151 9.86 8.65 -14.24
CA ILE A 151 8.58 8.58 -13.52
C ILE A 151 8.81 8.14 -12.08
N ASN A 152 9.63 7.08 -11.88
CA ASN A 152 9.94 6.53 -10.56
C ASN A 152 10.60 7.57 -9.62
N ILE A 153 11.57 8.34 -10.12
CA ILE A 153 12.22 9.41 -9.33
C ILE A 153 11.41 10.73 -9.32
N GLY A 154 10.26 10.75 -9.99
CA GLY A 154 9.45 11.93 -10.22
C GLY A 154 8.05 11.83 -9.60
N PRO A 155 6.97 11.69 -10.39
CA PRO A 155 5.61 11.49 -9.89
C PRO A 155 5.49 10.43 -8.79
N ASP A 156 6.18 9.29 -8.90
CA ASP A 156 6.16 8.26 -7.86
C ASP A 156 6.73 8.76 -6.52
N LYS A 157 7.76 9.60 -6.56
CA LYS A 157 8.34 10.20 -5.35
C LYS A 157 7.32 11.07 -4.59
N ALA A 158 6.39 11.70 -5.31
CA ALA A 158 5.31 12.45 -4.68
C ALA A 158 4.34 11.51 -3.93
N VAL A 159 4.04 10.34 -4.50
CA VAL A 159 3.20 9.32 -3.87
C VAL A 159 3.91 8.65 -2.69
N ASP A 160 5.22 8.36 -2.83
CA ASP A 160 6.06 7.84 -1.75
C ASP A 160 5.97 8.73 -0.49
N SER A 161 6.15 10.05 -0.66
CA SER A 161 6.06 11.00 0.44
C SER A 161 4.66 11.05 1.06
N ALA A 162 3.61 10.97 0.24
CA ALA A 162 2.24 10.92 0.74
C ALA A 162 1.95 9.64 1.54
N GLN A 163 2.50 8.48 1.14
CA GLN A 163 2.37 7.22 1.88
C GLN A 163 3.04 7.33 3.26
N THR A 164 4.23 7.94 3.35
CA THR A 164 4.91 8.20 4.62
C THR A 164 4.09 9.11 5.55
N ASP A 165 3.53 10.20 5.02
CA ASP A 165 2.69 11.11 5.79
C ASP A 165 1.39 10.44 6.24
N PHE A 166 0.76 9.66 5.33
CA PHE A 166 -0.47 8.96 5.61
C PHE A 166 -0.32 7.93 6.73
N LYS A 167 0.76 7.13 6.73
CA LYS A 167 1.07 6.19 7.83
C LYS A 167 1.02 6.88 9.20
N LYS A 168 1.62 8.07 9.30
CA LYS A 168 1.63 8.85 10.55
C LYS A 168 0.22 9.31 10.92
N LEU A 169 -0.57 9.75 9.95
CA LEU A 169 -1.98 10.12 10.18
C LEU A 169 -2.85 8.93 10.58
N LEU A 170 -2.54 7.76 10.06
CA LEU A 170 -3.31 6.54 10.25
C LEU A 170 -3.04 5.92 11.61
N PHE A 171 -1.78 5.72 11.98
CA PHE A 171 -1.40 4.97 13.18
C PHE A 171 -0.92 5.85 14.33
N ALA A 172 -0.26 6.98 14.07
CA ALA A 172 0.36 7.79 15.12
C ALA A 172 -0.52 8.97 15.58
N SER A 173 -1.39 9.49 14.71
CA SER A 173 -2.29 10.59 15.06
C SER A 173 -3.71 10.06 15.24
N LYS A 174 -4.38 10.43 16.34
CA LYS A 174 -5.81 10.12 16.55
C LYS A 174 -6.74 10.91 15.59
N VAL A 175 -6.19 11.47 14.49
CA VAL A 175 -6.89 12.39 13.57
C VAL A 175 -7.88 11.65 12.69
N ILE A 176 -7.46 10.50 12.13
CA ILE A 176 -8.36 9.68 11.32
C ILE A 176 -9.40 9.05 12.24
N GLY A 177 -9.00 8.47 13.38
CA GLY A 177 -9.93 7.95 14.38
C GLY A 177 -10.96 6.97 13.82
N SER A 178 -10.60 6.25 12.76
CA SER A 178 -11.41 5.26 12.05
C SER A 178 -10.58 4.00 11.80
N PRO A 179 -11.20 2.89 11.38
CA PRO A 179 -10.47 1.68 10.98
C PRO A 179 -9.44 1.98 9.89
N CYS A 180 -8.49 1.05 9.73
CA CYS A 180 -7.44 1.17 8.71
C CYS A 180 -8.03 1.47 7.33
N VAL A 181 -9.09 0.75 6.98
CA VAL A 181 -9.86 0.97 5.75
C VAL A 181 -11.23 1.55 6.09
N SER A 182 -11.45 2.79 5.66
CA SER A 182 -12.73 3.51 5.75
C SER A 182 -12.80 4.56 4.64
N ILE A 183 -13.99 5.11 4.38
CA ILE A 183 -14.12 6.27 3.48
C ILE A 183 -13.21 7.42 3.99
N LYS A 184 -13.16 7.64 5.30
CA LYS A 184 -12.36 8.73 5.89
C LYS A 184 -10.86 8.53 5.67
N SER A 185 -10.35 7.31 5.83
CA SER A 185 -8.92 7.02 5.63
C SER A 185 -8.54 7.10 4.15
N ILE A 186 -9.36 6.56 3.25
CA ILE A 186 -9.19 6.64 1.79
C ILE A 186 -9.19 8.09 1.31
N SER A 187 -10.19 8.88 1.68
CA SER A 187 -10.28 10.30 1.30
C SER A 187 -9.10 11.11 1.85
N SER A 188 -8.64 10.81 3.07
CA SER A 188 -7.47 11.45 3.65
C SER A 188 -6.19 11.14 2.86
N TYR A 189 -6.01 9.88 2.45
CA TYR A 189 -4.87 9.46 1.62
C TYR A 189 -4.90 10.15 0.24
N ILE A 190 -6.04 10.10 -0.47
CA ILE A 190 -6.21 10.72 -1.79
C ILE A 190 -5.93 12.22 -1.73
N ARG A 191 -6.39 12.91 -0.68
CA ARG A 191 -6.11 14.33 -0.46
C ARG A 191 -4.61 14.60 -0.32
N LEU A 192 -3.90 13.83 0.50
CA LEU A 192 -2.45 13.97 0.67
C LEU A 192 -1.71 13.78 -0.65
N VAL A 193 -2.03 12.71 -1.38
CA VAL A 193 -1.39 12.43 -2.67
C VAL A 193 -1.68 13.54 -3.69
N THR A 194 -2.92 14.02 -3.74
CA THR A 194 -3.31 15.11 -4.66
C THR A 194 -2.54 16.40 -4.38
N ILE A 195 -2.31 16.74 -3.11
CA ILE A 195 -1.49 17.89 -2.70
C ILE A 195 -0.04 17.67 -3.18
N ARG A 196 0.58 16.53 -2.87
CA ARG A 196 1.97 16.22 -3.25
C ARG A 196 2.17 16.23 -4.77
N LEU A 197 1.26 15.62 -5.52
CA LEU A 197 1.29 15.62 -6.99
C LEU A 197 1.14 17.02 -7.58
N SER A 198 0.35 17.90 -6.97
CA SER A 198 0.15 19.27 -7.47
C SER A 198 1.43 20.11 -7.35
N ILE A 199 2.20 19.92 -6.28
CA ILE A 199 3.52 20.55 -6.08
C ILE A 199 4.49 20.09 -7.19
N TYR A 200 4.56 18.79 -7.45
CA TYR A 200 5.43 18.24 -8.50
C TYR A 200 5.00 18.71 -9.90
N LYS A 201 3.68 18.76 -10.16
CA LYS A 201 3.13 19.25 -11.43
C LYS A 201 3.55 20.70 -11.71
N ALA A 202 3.48 21.57 -10.71
CA ALA A 202 3.91 22.97 -10.86
C ALA A 202 5.40 23.07 -11.22
N ARG A 203 6.25 22.29 -10.52
CA ARG A 203 7.70 22.19 -10.81
C ARG A 203 7.99 21.72 -12.23
N TYR A 204 7.26 20.71 -12.72
CA TYR A 204 7.49 20.16 -14.06
C TYR A 204 6.98 21.07 -15.18
N LYS A 205 5.90 21.83 -14.94
CA LYS A 205 5.46 22.88 -15.85
C LYS A 205 6.54 23.95 -16.07
N GLN A 206 7.18 24.42 -14.99
CA GLN A 206 8.27 25.40 -15.07
C GLN A 206 9.50 24.89 -15.85
N LYS A 207 9.68 23.56 -15.91
CA LYS A 207 10.81 22.91 -16.60
C LYS A 207 10.46 22.40 -18.01
N ASN A 208 9.27 22.73 -18.53
CA ASN A 208 8.76 22.21 -19.80
C ASN A 208 8.77 20.67 -19.90
N GLN A 209 8.60 19.97 -18.77
CA GLN A 209 8.58 18.51 -18.71
C GLN A 209 7.17 17.97 -18.92
N HIS A 210 6.66 18.12 -20.15
CA HIS A 210 5.28 17.82 -20.54
C HIS A 210 4.88 16.36 -20.27
N ALA A 211 5.78 15.40 -20.49
CA ALA A 211 5.52 13.99 -20.23
C ALA A 211 5.33 13.70 -18.73
N LEU A 212 6.12 14.32 -17.85
CA LEU A 212 5.95 14.15 -16.40
C LEU A 212 4.68 14.83 -15.89
N VAL A 213 4.26 15.94 -16.51
CA VAL A 213 2.95 16.56 -16.24
C VAL A 213 1.80 15.63 -16.68
N ALA A 214 1.93 14.96 -17.84
CA ALA A 214 0.96 14.00 -18.33
C ALA A 214 0.86 12.77 -17.43
N ALA A 215 2.00 12.21 -16.98
CA ALA A 215 2.05 11.14 -15.99
C ALA A 215 1.28 11.53 -14.72
N ILE A 216 1.50 12.73 -14.16
CA ILE A 216 0.76 13.21 -12.99
C ILE A 216 -0.76 13.29 -13.25
N ARG A 217 -1.19 13.69 -14.45
CA ARG A 217 -2.62 13.65 -14.81
C ARG A 217 -3.15 12.23 -14.78
N GLY A 218 -2.41 11.27 -15.33
CA GLY A 218 -2.72 9.83 -15.24
C GLY A 218 -2.84 9.37 -13.78
N TYR A 219 -1.89 9.71 -12.91
CA TYR A 219 -1.98 9.35 -11.48
C TYR A 219 -3.24 9.92 -10.83
N LYS A 220 -3.54 11.19 -11.07
CA LYS A 220 -4.77 11.83 -10.54
C LYS A 220 -6.02 11.11 -11.03
N HIS A 221 -6.06 10.66 -12.28
CA HIS A 221 -7.16 9.86 -12.80
C HIS A 221 -7.27 8.50 -12.09
N GLY A 222 -6.14 7.82 -11.85
CA GLY A 222 -6.10 6.57 -11.07
C GLY A 222 -6.62 6.73 -9.65
N PHE A 223 -6.25 7.80 -8.96
CA PHE A 223 -6.77 8.08 -7.61
C PHE A 223 -8.25 8.49 -7.62
N ALA A 224 -8.72 9.20 -8.64
CA ALA A 224 -10.15 9.51 -8.78
C ALA A 224 -11.00 8.24 -8.99
N ARG A 225 -10.49 7.23 -9.73
CA ARG A 225 -11.15 5.92 -9.87
C ARG A 225 -11.27 5.17 -8.53
N ALA A 226 -10.37 5.47 -7.60
CA ALA A 226 -10.33 4.88 -6.27
C ALA A 226 -11.17 5.66 -5.24
N GLU A 227 -11.59 6.87 -5.57
CA GLU A 227 -12.40 7.71 -4.70
C GLU A 227 -13.82 7.15 -4.59
N VAL A 228 -14.35 7.14 -3.37
CA VAL A 228 -15.71 6.69 -3.07
C VAL A 228 -16.61 7.92 -3.13
N THR A 229 -17.57 7.95 -4.04
CA THR A 229 -18.54 9.05 -4.14
C THR A 229 -19.85 8.63 -3.47
N THR A 230 -20.27 9.40 -2.47
CA THR A 230 -21.66 9.40 -2.00
C THR A 230 -22.50 10.15 -3.01
N THR A 231 -23.52 9.50 -3.57
CA THR A 231 -24.46 10.19 -4.46
C THR A 231 -25.44 11.05 -3.65
N SER A 232 -26.04 12.06 -4.28
CA SER A 232 -27.03 12.95 -3.69
C SER A 232 -28.30 12.25 -3.18
N THR A 233 -28.49 10.96 -3.50
CA THR A 233 -29.59 10.12 -3.01
C THR A 233 -29.22 9.33 -1.75
N GLY A 234 -28.03 9.54 -1.18
CA GLY A 234 -27.54 8.80 -0.02
C GLY A 234 -27.04 7.38 -0.34
N ALA A 235 -27.16 6.93 -1.60
CA ALA A 235 -26.59 5.68 -2.04
C ALA A 235 -25.08 5.86 -2.28
N SER A 236 -24.26 5.20 -1.46
CA SER A 236 -22.83 5.07 -1.71
C SER A 236 -22.61 4.18 -2.93
N GLN A 237 -22.12 4.72 -4.05
CA GLN A 237 -21.48 3.87 -5.03
C GLN A 237 -20.09 3.55 -4.49
N HIS A 238 -19.95 2.39 -3.86
CA HIS A 238 -18.62 1.93 -3.48
C HIS A 238 -17.74 1.88 -4.73
N GLY A 239 -16.66 2.66 -4.75
CA GLY A 239 -15.65 2.54 -5.80
C GLY A 239 -15.12 1.11 -5.84
N SER A 240 -14.66 0.64 -7.00
CA SER A 240 -14.12 -0.72 -7.16
C SER A 240 -13.04 -1.04 -6.12
N LEU A 241 -12.26 -0.04 -5.71
CA LEU A 241 -11.23 -0.21 -4.67
C LEU A 241 -11.80 -0.68 -3.34
N LEU A 242 -12.87 -0.05 -2.84
CA LEU A 242 -13.36 -0.33 -1.50
C LEU A 242 -13.92 -1.75 -1.39
N ARG A 243 -14.63 -2.22 -2.43
CA ARG A 243 -15.09 -3.62 -2.50
C ARG A 243 -13.91 -4.58 -2.46
N THR A 244 -12.90 -4.36 -3.32
CA THR A 244 -11.70 -5.21 -3.34
C THR A 244 -10.95 -5.20 -2.01
N LEU A 245 -10.88 -4.07 -1.31
CA LEU A 245 -10.28 -4.01 0.03
C LEU A 245 -11.12 -4.76 1.07
N ARG A 246 -12.45 -4.64 1.02
CA ARG A 246 -13.37 -5.36 1.91
C ARG A 246 -13.21 -6.86 1.76
N ASP A 247 -13.33 -7.37 0.53
CA ASP A 247 -13.27 -8.81 0.24
C ASP A 247 -11.95 -9.41 0.76
N GLU A 248 -10.84 -8.71 0.54
CA GLU A 248 -9.52 -9.12 1.01
C GLU A 248 -9.41 -9.10 2.55
N ILE A 249 -9.89 -8.03 3.21
CA ILE A 249 -9.85 -7.91 4.67
C ILE A 249 -10.70 -8.99 5.33
N GLU A 250 -11.94 -9.17 4.87
CA GLU A 250 -12.85 -10.20 5.39
C GLU A 250 -12.26 -11.60 5.22
N TRP A 251 -11.64 -11.87 4.07
CA TRP A 251 -11.00 -13.15 3.81
C TRP A 251 -9.81 -13.41 4.75
N VAL A 252 -8.91 -12.44 4.92
CA VAL A 252 -7.75 -12.61 5.81
C VAL A 252 -8.16 -12.68 7.28
N VAL A 253 -9.12 -11.87 7.74
CA VAL A 253 -9.63 -11.96 9.12
C VAL A 253 -10.24 -13.33 9.37
N ARG A 254 -11.00 -13.88 8.41
CA ARG A 254 -11.54 -15.24 8.50
C ARG A 254 -10.43 -16.28 8.56
N GLU A 255 -9.43 -16.20 7.68
CA GLU A 255 -8.28 -17.12 7.65
C GLU A 255 -7.56 -17.15 9.01
N VAL A 256 -7.33 -15.97 9.62
CA VAL A 256 -6.73 -15.84 10.94
C VAL A 256 -7.62 -16.43 12.03
N ASN A 257 -8.92 -16.14 12.01
CA ASN A 257 -9.86 -16.65 13.00
C ASN A 257 -10.03 -18.18 12.93
N ASP A 258 -10.08 -18.74 11.72
CA ASP A 258 -10.12 -20.18 11.48
C ASP A 258 -8.87 -20.85 12.06
N HIS A 259 -7.70 -20.22 11.93
CA HIS A 259 -6.48 -20.71 12.56
C HIS A 259 -6.51 -20.59 14.09
N LEU A 260 -6.97 -19.45 14.63
CA LEU A 260 -7.09 -19.23 16.08
C LEU A 260 -8.07 -20.20 16.74
N SER A 261 -9.12 -20.63 16.04
CA SER A 261 -10.10 -21.60 16.54
C SER A 261 -9.50 -22.98 16.83
N GLN A 262 -8.32 -23.29 16.30
CA GLN A 262 -7.61 -24.55 16.53
C GLN A 262 -6.92 -24.59 17.90
N PHE A 263 -6.80 -23.46 18.58
CA PHE A 263 -6.17 -23.37 19.91
C PHE A 263 -7.20 -23.62 21.01
N THR A 264 -6.91 -24.55 21.92
CA THR A 264 -7.81 -24.95 23.03
C THR A 264 -8.01 -23.84 24.08
N SER A 265 -7.10 -22.87 24.14
CA SER A 265 -7.20 -21.69 25.01
C SER A 265 -6.43 -20.53 24.41
N LEU A 266 -7.10 -19.41 24.16
CA LEU A 266 -6.45 -18.15 23.79
C LEU A 266 -6.11 -17.35 25.06
N PRO A 267 -4.97 -16.63 25.09
CA PRO A 267 -4.66 -15.72 26.18
C PRO A 267 -5.80 -14.69 26.40
N SER A 268 -6.22 -14.53 27.65
CA SER A 268 -7.45 -13.79 28.02
C SER A 268 -7.30 -12.27 28.07
N THR A 269 -6.08 -11.74 27.97
CA THR A 269 -5.81 -10.31 28.14
C THR A 269 -4.87 -9.78 27.06
N ILE A 270 -5.39 -8.85 26.26
CA ILE A 270 -4.59 -8.02 25.36
C ILE A 270 -4.67 -6.58 25.86
N SER A 271 -3.54 -6.06 26.33
CA SER A 271 -3.39 -4.63 26.60
C SER A 271 -2.94 -3.94 25.31
N ARG A 272 -3.89 -3.52 24.47
CA ARG A 272 -3.62 -2.48 23.49
C ARG A 272 -4.31 -1.21 23.95
N THR A 273 -3.56 -0.11 24.02
CA THR A 273 -4.10 1.24 24.18
C THR A 273 -5.10 1.46 23.05
N LYS A 274 -6.40 1.55 23.39
CA LYS A 274 -7.53 1.68 22.45
C LYS A 274 -7.18 2.62 21.29
N ARG A 275 -6.89 2.05 20.11
CA ARG A 275 -6.73 2.82 18.87
C ARG A 275 -8.08 3.31 18.36
N MET A 276 -9.12 2.48 18.51
CA MET A 276 -10.46 2.70 17.99
C MET A 276 -11.44 3.13 19.09
N PRO A 277 -12.14 4.26 18.94
CA PRO A 277 -13.39 4.51 19.64
C PRO A 277 -14.48 3.65 18.99
N GLY A 278 -15.12 2.75 19.75
CA GLY A 278 -16.42 2.16 19.37
C GLY A 278 -16.44 0.69 18.95
N SER A 279 -15.38 0.14 18.32
CA SER A 279 -15.33 -1.29 17.93
C SER A 279 -14.31 -2.07 18.78
N PRO A 280 -14.68 -3.20 19.39
CA PRO A 280 -13.72 -4.06 20.08
C PRO A 280 -12.79 -4.74 19.06
N LEU A 281 -11.54 -4.99 19.45
CA LEU A 281 -10.59 -5.77 18.62
C LEU A 281 -11.09 -7.22 18.42
N LYS A 282 -11.76 -7.75 19.45
CA LYS A 282 -12.28 -9.10 19.47
C LYS A 282 -13.79 -9.10 19.63
N ASP A 283 -14.44 -10.08 19.00
CA ASP A 283 -15.85 -10.39 19.24
C ASP A 283 -16.05 -11.04 20.62
N PRO A 284 -17.30 -11.29 21.06
CA PRO A 284 -17.58 -11.96 22.33
C PRO A 284 -16.98 -13.38 22.45
N GLN A 285 -16.63 -14.01 21.33
CA GLN A 285 -16.00 -15.33 21.24
C GLN A 285 -14.47 -15.25 21.37
N GLY A 286 -13.89 -14.04 21.42
CA GLY A 286 -12.45 -13.82 21.55
C GLY A 286 -11.70 -13.91 20.22
N LEU A 287 -12.40 -13.96 19.09
CA LEU A 287 -11.87 -13.92 17.72
C LEU A 287 -11.79 -12.49 17.23
N PHE A 288 -11.00 -12.21 16.18
CA PHE A 288 -10.88 -10.85 15.65
C PHE A 288 -12.16 -10.39 14.96
N ASP A 289 -12.59 -9.18 15.31
CA ASP A 289 -13.76 -8.53 14.71
C ASP A 289 -13.34 -7.75 13.46
N THR A 290 -13.86 -8.10 12.29
CA THR A 290 -13.58 -7.40 11.03
C THR A 290 -13.84 -5.89 11.13
N ARG A 291 -14.82 -5.48 11.94
CA ARG A 291 -15.24 -4.08 12.17
C ARG A 291 -14.18 -3.22 12.85
N TYR A 292 -13.13 -3.87 13.38
CA TYR A 292 -11.95 -3.20 13.89
C TYR A 292 -11.04 -2.70 12.76
N TYR A 293 -11.00 -3.43 11.64
CA TYR A 293 -10.11 -3.17 10.50
C TYR A 293 -10.81 -2.44 9.35
N LEU A 294 -12.12 -2.62 9.26
CA LEU A 294 -13.03 -2.08 8.25
C LEU A 294 -14.19 -1.36 8.94
N ASP A 295 -14.64 -0.22 8.40
CA ASP A 295 -15.83 0.49 8.89
C ASP A 295 -17.12 -0.16 8.34
N ASP A 296 -18.10 -0.46 9.20
CA ASP A 296 -19.38 -1.07 8.79
C ASP A 296 -20.40 -0.09 8.23
N SER A 297 -20.17 1.22 8.39
CA SER A 297 -21.00 2.24 7.73
C SER A 297 -20.78 2.30 6.21
N LEU A 298 -19.99 1.35 5.69
CA LEU A 298 -19.75 1.07 4.29
C LEU A 298 -20.81 0.13 3.73
#